data_AF-A0A257XPK4-F1
#
_entry.id   AF-A0A257XPK4-F1
#
_cell.length_a   1.000
_cell.length_b   1.000
_cell.length_c   1.000
_cell.angle_alpha   90.00
_cell.angle_beta   90.00
_cell.angle_gamma   90.00
#
_symmetry.space_group_name_H-M   'P 1'
#
loop_
_entity.id
_entity.type
_entity.pdbx_description
1 polymer ?
#
loop_
_entity_poly.entity_id
_entity_poly.type
_entity_poly.pdbx_seq_one_letter_code
_entity_poly.pdbx_strand_id
1 'polypeptide(L)'
;AVILCGRFEGVDERIIAARNFEEICVGDVVLSGGEAAALLLLDACVRLIPGVMGKSESGTEESFSQGLLEYPQYTRPQIFEGAGIPEVLTSGDHARIRAWRGAQALEITRARRPDLLATEPAGSARQRPGGS
;
A
#
# COMPACT_ATOMS: atom_id res chain seq x y z
N ALA A 1 -6.92 -13.92 14.38
CA ALA A 1 -5.90 -14.64 13.58
C ALA A 1 -4.80 -15.14 14.51
N VAL A 2 -4.09 -16.20 14.12
CA VAL A 2 -2.87 -16.66 14.80
C VAL A 2 -1.72 -16.47 13.81
N ILE A 3 -0.66 -15.79 14.23
CA ILE A 3 0.55 -15.60 13.42
C ILE A 3 1.68 -16.37 14.08
N LEU A 4 2.35 -17.23 13.30
CA LEU A 4 3.50 -18.01 13.76
C LEU A 4 4.79 -17.34 13.27
N CYS A 5 5.54 -16.76 14.21
CA CYS A 5 6.84 -16.14 13.90
C CYS A 5 7.96 -17.18 13.95
N GLY A 6 8.49 -17.57 12.79
CA GLY A 6 9.70 -18.39 12.72
C GLY A 6 10.94 -17.61 13.20
N ARG A 7 11.90 -18.32 13.79
CA ARG A 7 13.24 -17.82 14.11
C ARG A 7 14.28 -18.87 13.72
N PHE A 8 15.57 -18.49 13.74
CA PHE A 8 16.67 -19.37 13.36
C PHE A 8 16.47 -19.89 11.92
N GLU A 9 16.45 -21.21 11.74
CA GLU A 9 16.27 -21.88 10.44
C GLU A 9 14.79 -22.01 10.02
N GLY A 10 13.85 -21.49 10.82
CA GLY A 10 12.42 -21.48 10.50
C GLY A 10 11.59 -22.41 11.38
N VAL A 11 10.52 -22.95 10.79
CA VAL A 11 9.53 -23.80 11.46
C VAL A 11 9.54 -25.17 10.80
N ASP A 12 9.32 -26.23 11.59
CA ASP A 12 9.19 -27.58 11.05
C ASP A 12 8.01 -27.69 10.08
N GLU A 13 8.27 -28.15 8.86
CA GLU A 13 7.30 -28.26 7.78
C GLU A 13 6.05 -29.08 8.16
N ARG A 14 6.20 -30.07 9.05
CA ARG A 14 5.08 -30.90 9.51
C ARG A 14 4.11 -30.11 10.37
N ILE A 15 4.57 -29.08 11.09
CA ILE A 15 3.70 -28.19 11.86
C ILE A 15 2.89 -27.31 10.91
N ILE A 16 3.54 -26.78 9.87
CA ILE A 16 2.89 -25.97 8.83
C ILE A 16 1.77 -26.78 8.19
N ALA A 17 2.08 -27.99 7.72
CA ALA A 17 1.11 -28.89 7.10
C ALA A 17 0.00 -29.35 8.08
N ALA A 18 0.34 -29.79 9.29
CA ALA A 18 -0.63 -30.33 10.24
C ALA A 18 -1.59 -29.27 10.82
N ARG A 19 -1.20 -27.99 10.80
CA ARG A 19 -2.03 -26.87 11.26
C ARG A 19 -2.57 -26.03 10.11
N ASN A 20 -2.25 -26.39 8.87
CA ASN A 20 -2.69 -25.74 7.65
C ASN A 20 -2.38 -24.23 7.66
N PHE A 21 -1.15 -23.88 8.07
CA PHE A 21 -0.66 -22.51 8.04
C PHE A 21 -0.47 -22.04 6.58
N GLU A 22 -0.82 -20.79 6.32
CA GLU A 22 -0.49 -20.10 5.08
C GLU A 22 0.86 -19.39 5.25
N GLU A 23 1.75 -19.58 4.30
CA GLU A 23 3.04 -18.88 4.26
C GLU A 23 2.89 -17.54 3.54
N ILE A 24 3.25 -16.46 4.22
CA ILE A 24 3.14 -15.09 3.70
C ILE A 24 4.52 -14.47 3.62
N CYS A 25 4.91 -14.03 2.42
CA CYS A 25 6.09 -13.20 2.20
C CYS A 25 5.68 -11.72 2.14
N VAL A 26 6.31 -10.87 2.95
CA VAL A 26 6.04 -9.42 2.99
C VAL A 26 6.99 -8.59 2.12
N GLY A 27 7.99 -9.23 1.50
CA GLY A 27 8.95 -8.60 0.59
C GLY A 27 10.20 -9.45 0.35
N ASP A 28 10.95 -9.13 -0.71
CA ASP A 28 12.16 -9.86 -1.13
C ASP A 28 13.39 -9.53 -0.28
N VAL A 29 13.31 -9.83 1.02
CA VAL A 29 14.35 -9.54 2.03
C VAL A 29 14.41 -10.67 3.06
N VAL A 30 15.61 -10.97 3.57
CA VAL A 30 15.81 -11.92 4.67
C VAL A 30 15.82 -11.17 6.00
N LEU A 31 14.96 -11.59 6.93
CA LEU A 31 14.85 -11.02 8.29
C LEU A 31 15.44 -11.99 9.32
N SER A 32 15.81 -11.47 10.49
CA SER A 32 16.33 -12.29 11.60
C SER A 32 15.24 -13.14 12.30
N GLY A 33 13.97 -12.88 12.01
CA GLY A 33 12.81 -13.57 12.55
C GLY A 33 11.50 -13.02 11.95
N GLY A 34 10.40 -13.74 12.17
CA GLY A 34 9.09 -13.40 11.61
C GLY A 34 8.36 -12.24 12.29
N GLU A 35 8.86 -11.71 13.40
CA GLU A 35 8.13 -10.71 14.21
C GLU A 35 7.92 -9.39 13.47
N ALA A 36 8.90 -8.92 12.70
CA ALA A 36 8.75 -7.69 11.92
C ALA A 36 7.73 -7.86 10.77
N ALA A 37 7.72 -9.03 10.11
CA ALA A 37 6.72 -9.35 9.11
C ALA A 37 5.31 -9.46 9.71
N ALA A 38 5.20 -10.06 10.90
CA ALA A 38 3.95 -10.15 11.65
C ALA A 38 3.39 -8.75 12.00
N LEU A 39 4.25 -7.84 12.48
CA LEU A 39 3.85 -6.46 12.77
C LEU A 39 3.40 -5.71 11.51
N LEU A 40 4.10 -5.88 10.38
CA LEU A 40 3.71 -5.28 9.11
C LEU A 40 2.33 -5.77 8.66
N LEU A 41 2.09 -7.09 8.72
CA LEU A 41 0.79 -7.67 8.37
C LEU A 41 -0.32 -7.17 9.30
N LEU A 42 -0.06 -7.13 10.61
CA LEU A 42 -1.02 -6.61 11.59
C LEU A 42 -1.37 -5.15 11.33
N ASP A 43 -0.39 -4.29 11.08
CA ASP A 43 -0.61 -2.87 10.77
C ASP A 43 -1.47 -2.69 9.51
N ALA A 44 -1.12 -3.40 8.44
CA ALA A 44 -1.84 -3.37 7.17
C ALA A 44 -3.29 -3.87 7.27
N CYS A 45 -3.56 -4.86 8.13
CA CYS A 45 -4.91 -5.41 8.31
C CYS A 45 -5.74 -4.61 9.33
N VAL A 46 -5.17 -4.28 10.50
CA VAL A 46 -5.91 -3.67 11.61
C VAL A 46 -6.43 -2.29 11.24
N ARG A 47 -5.67 -1.54 10.43
CA ARG A 47 -6.10 -0.22 9.93
C ARG A 47 -7.41 -0.28 9.12
N LEU A 48 -7.71 -1.42 8.48
CA LEU A 48 -8.92 -1.60 7.68
C LEU A 48 -10.16 -1.93 8.53
N ILE A 49 -10.00 -2.17 9.83
CA ILE A 49 -11.12 -2.45 10.73
C ILE A 49 -11.94 -1.16 10.95
N PRO A 50 -13.28 -1.20 10.79
CA PRO A 50 -14.13 -0.04 11.02
C PRO A 50 -13.90 0.59 12.40
N GLY A 51 -13.63 1.88 12.43
CA GLY A 51 -13.41 2.65 13.66
C GLY A 51 -11.95 2.72 14.13
N VAL A 52 -11.01 2.01 13.49
CA VAL A 52 -9.57 2.15 13.79
C VAL A 52 -8.98 3.38 13.09
N MET A 53 -9.13 3.46 11.77
CA MET A 53 -8.78 4.66 11.03
C MET A 53 -9.92 5.67 11.15
N GLY A 54 -9.59 6.91 11.53
CA GLY A 54 -10.55 7.98 11.81
C GLY A 54 -11.50 8.28 10.64
N LYS A 55 -11.16 9.27 9.79
CA LYS A 55 -12.00 9.59 8.62
C LYS A 55 -11.83 8.52 7.55
N SER A 56 -12.93 7.91 7.12
CA SER A 56 -12.97 6.88 6.07
C SER A 56 -12.34 7.31 4.74
N GLU A 57 -12.37 8.61 4.43
CA GLU A 57 -11.77 9.21 3.22
C GLU A 57 -10.24 9.07 3.16
N SER A 58 -9.57 8.82 4.29
CA SER A 58 -8.11 8.67 4.31
C SER A 58 -7.62 7.46 3.49
N GLY A 59 -8.37 6.37 3.46
CA GLY A 59 -7.98 5.17 2.71
C GLY A 59 -8.17 5.26 1.18
N THR A 60 -8.92 6.24 0.69
CA THR A 60 -9.28 6.34 -0.75
C THR A 60 -8.29 7.15 -1.59
N GLU A 61 -7.44 7.98 -0.96
CA GLU A 61 -6.39 8.76 -1.64
C GLU A 61 -4.97 8.28 -1.30
N GLU A 62 -4.83 7.01 -0.91
CA GLU A 62 -3.54 6.41 -0.56
C GLU A 62 -2.85 5.75 -1.76
N SER A 63 -1.54 5.61 -1.65
CA SER A 63 -0.73 4.86 -2.62
C SER A 63 -1.31 3.46 -2.85
N PHE A 64 -1.26 3.00 -4.09
CA PHE A 64 -1.77 1.70 -4.57
C PHE A 64 -3.30 1.55 -4.60
N SER A 65 -4.09 2.48 -4.03
CA SER A 65 -5.57 2.43 -4.10
C SER A 65 -6.12 2.47 -5.52
N GLN A 66 -5.41 3.14 -6.44
CA GLN A 66 -5.71 3.20 -7.88
C GLN A 66 -4.57 2.63 -8.74
N GLY A 67 -3.68 1.82 -8.17
CA GLY A 67 -2.49 1.33 -8.85
C GLY A 67 -1.42 2.40 -9.12
N LEU A 68 -1.54 3.59 -8.52
CA LEU A 68 -0.57 4.67 -8.61
C LEU A 68 0.09 4.95 -7.25
N LEU A 69 1.32 5.46 -7.28
CA LEU A 69 1.93 6.09 -6.12
C LEU A 69 1.28 7.46 -5.84
N GLU A 70 1.30 7.89 -4.59
CA GLU A 70 0.79 9.21 -4.20
C GLU A 70 1.55 10.38 -4.85
N TYR A 71 0.82 11.49 -5.04
CA TYR A 71 1.37 12.77 -5.44
C TYR A 71 2.18 13.40 -4.30
N PRO A 72 3.10 14.35 -4.58
CA PRO A 72 3.93 14.96 -3.55
C PRO A 72 3.07 15.84 -2.63
N GLN A 73 3.26 15.65 -1.32
CA GLN A 73 2.54 16.38 -0.27
C GLN A 73 3.35 17.62 0.15
N TYR A 74 2.64 18.72 0.37
CA TYR A 74 3.22 19.99 0.83
C TYR A 74 2.46 20.48 2.06
N THR A 75 3.21 20.96 3.03
CA THR A 75 2.66 21.57 4.25
C THR A 75 3.52 22.78 4.62
N ARG A 76 3.12 23.50 5.67
CA ARG A 76 3.87 24.66 6.17
C ARG A 76 5.29 24.25 6.58
N PRO A 77 6.29 25.13 6.40
CA PRO A 77 6.21 26.53 5.95
C PRO A 77 6.04 26.70 4.43
N GLN A 78 5.64 27.90 3.97
CA GLN A 78 5.41 28.20 2.55
C GLN A 78 6.69 28.09 1.69
N ILE A 79 7.85 28.40 2.28
CA ILE A 79 9.17 28.27 1.67
C ILE A 79 10.03 27.44 2.62
N PHE A 80 10.58 26.34 2.13
CA PHE A 80 11.53 25.50 2.83
C PHE A 80 12.82 25.45 2.01
N GLU A 81 13.94 25.94 2.57
CA GLU A 81 15.26 25.96 1.91
C GLU A 81 15.25 26.60 0.50
N GLY A 82 14.45 27.65 0.31
CA GLY A 82 14.30 28.34 -0.97
C GLY A 82 13.33 27.68 -1.95
N ALA A 83 12.79 26.49 -1.63
CA ALA A 83 11.74 25.84 -2.40
C ALA A 83 10.35 26.23 -1.90
N GLY A 84 9.49 26.70 -2.79
CA GLY A 84 8.11 27.08 -2.49
C GLY A 84 7.10 25.95 -2.72
N ILE A 85 5.91 26.07 -2.11
CA ILE A 85 4.76 25.23 -2.45
C ILE A 85 4.27 25.59 -3.88
N PRO A 86 4.00 24.60 -4.75
CA PRO A 86 3.44 24.85 -6.08
C PRO A 86 2.21 25.75 -6.04
N GLU A 87 2.19 26.81 -6.86
CA GLU A 87 1.11 27.83 -6.84
C GLU A 87 -0.29 27.23 -7.07
N VAL A 88 -0.37 26.15 -7.85
CA VAL A 88 -1.63 25.42 -8.08
C VAL A 88 -2.26 24.92 -6.78
N LEU A 89 -1.44 24.51 -5.80
CA LEU A 89 -1.90 24.04 -4.49
C LEU A 89 -2.40 25.16 -3.58
N THR A 90 -2.00 26.40 -3.86
CA THR A 90 -2.46 27.61 -3.13
C THR A 90 -3.55 28.39 -3.87
N SER A 91 -3.95 27.93 -5.05
CA SER A 91 -4.89 28.66 -5.93
C SER A 91 -6.35 28.66 -5.46
N GLY A 92 -6.73 27.74 -4.57
CA GLY A 92 -8.12 27.49 -4.18
C GLY A 92 -8.97 26.79 -5.26
N ASP A 93 -8.42 26.56 -6.46
CA ASP A 93 -9.12 25.86 -7.54
C ASP A 93 -9.01 24.34 -7.35
N HIS A 94 -10.05 23.77 -6.75
CA HIS A 94 -10.12 22.33 -6.49
C HIS A 94 -10.01 21.47 -7.75
N ALA A 95 -10.47 21.94 -8.92
CA ALA A 95 -10.39 21.18 -10.16
C ALA A 95 -8.93 21.14 -10.66
N ARG A 96 -8.24 22.29 -10.65
CA ARG A 96 -6.81 22.36 -11.00
C ARG A 96 -5.94 21.57 -10.03
N ILE A 97 -6.25 21.61 -8.74
CA ILE A 97 -5.53 20.83 -7.73
C ILE A 97 -5.68 19.32 -8.00
N ARG A 98 -6.89 18.83 -8.23
CA ARG A 98 -7.12 17.40 -8.55
C ARG A 98 -6.39 16.98 -9.84
N ALA A 99 -6.48 17.79 -10.89
CA ALA A 99 -5.79 17.51 -12.15
C ALA A 99 -4.27 17.45 -11.98
N TRP A 100 -3.70 18.40 -11.22
CA TRP A 100 -2.27 18.42 -10.93
C TRP A 100 -1.83 17.22 -10.09
N ARG A 101 -2.59 16.86 -9.05
CA ARG A 101 -2.33 15.67 -8.21
C ARG A 101 -2.31 14.39 -9.03
N GLY A 102 -3.29 14.18 -9.90
CA GLY A 102 -3.34 13.02 -10.79
C GLY A 102 -2.15 12.96 -11.76
N ALA A 103 -1.78 14.10 -12.35
CA ALA A 103 -0.62 14.18 -13.25
C ALA A 103 0.70 13.83 -12.51
N GLN A 104 0.89 14.36 -11.30
CA GLN A 104 2.08 14.09 -10.48
C GLN A 104 2.15 12.63 -10.00
N ALA A 105 1.03 12.05 -9.55
CA ALA A 105 0.95 10.65 -9.16
C ALA A 105 1.37 9.73 -10.33
N LEU A 106 0.86 10.00 -11.53
CA LEU A 106 1.21 9.25 -12.74
C LEU A 106 2.69 9.41 -13.11
N GLU A 107 3.23 10.64 -13.05
CA GLU A 107 4.64 10.93 -13.33
C GLU A 107 5.57 10.18 -12.36
N ILE A 108 5.30 10.26 -11.06
CA ILE A 108 6.07 9.58 -10.02
C ILE A 108 6.00 8.07 -10.19
N THR A 109 4.81 7.53 -10.47
CA THR A 109 4.62 6.09 -10.70
C THR A 109 5.43 5.64 -11.91
N ARG A 110 5.34 6.35 -13.05
CA ARG A 110 6.13 6.04 -14.24
C ARG A 110 7.63 6.06 -13.98
N ALA A 111 8.11 6.99 -13.17
CA ALA A 111 9.53 7.14 -12.89
C ALA A 111 10.06 6.09 -11.90
N ARG A 112 9.28 5.72 -10.86
CA ARG A 112 9.76 4.91 -9.72
C ARG A 112 9.26 3.47 -9.72
N ARG A 113 8.05 3.25 -10.21
CA ARG A 113 7.36 1.95 -10.24
C ARG A 113 6.63 1.76 -11.57
N PRO A 114 7.36 1.78 -12.71
CA PRO A 114 6.74 1.61 -14.03
C PRO A 114 5.99 0.28 -14.17
N ASP A 115 6.35 -0.72 -13.38
CA ASP A 115 5.67 -2.01 -13.27
C ASP A 115 4.19 -1.87 -12.86
N LEU A 116 3.84 -0.90 -12.02
CA LEU A 116 2.45 -0.68 -11.61
C LEU A 116 1.56 -0.21 -12.76
N LEU A 117 2.14 0.43 -13.79
CA LEU A 117 1.41 0.90 -14.98
C LEU A 117 1.22 -0.19 -16.03
N ALA A 118 2.01 -1.27 -15.98
CA ALA A 118 1.97 -2.38 -16.91
C ALA A 118 0.92 -3.44 -16.53
N THR A 119 0.36 -3.35 -15.32
CA THR A 119 -0.58 -4.34 -14.80
C THR A 119 -2.01 -3.91 -15.15
N GLU A 120 -2.74 -4.69 -15.96
CA GLU A 120 -4.21 -4.65 -15.94
C GLU A 120 -4.68 -4.90 -14.50
N PRO A 121 -5.77 -4.27 -14.02
CA PRO A 121 -6.21 -4.42 -12.65
C PRO A 121 -6.39 -5.92 -12.33
N ALA A 122 -5.72 -6.38 -11.26
CA ALA A 122 -5.95 -7.69 -10.66
C ALA A 122 -7.35 -7.72 -10.04
N GLY A 123 -8.35 -7.81 -10.91
CA GLY A 123 -9.78 -7.73 -10.61
C GLY A 123 -10.64 -8.57 -11.57
N SER A 124 -10.04 -9.31 -12.51
CA SER A 124 -10.72 -10.43 -13.19
C SER A 124 -10.53 -11.70 -12.35
N ALA A 125 -11.16 -11.72 -11.18
CA ALA A 125 -11.39 -12.97 -10.48
C ALA A 125 -12.04 -13.93 -11.48
N ARG A 126 -11.35 -15.04 -11.76
CA ARG A 126 -11.86 -16.17 -12.55
C ARG A 126 -13.30 -16.43 -12.11
N GLN A 127 -14.27 -16.21 -13.00
CA GLN A 127 -15.57 -16.85 -12.87
C GLN A 127 -15.30 -18.34 -12.70
N ARG A 128 -15.60 -18.88 -11.51
CA ARG A 128 -15.69 -20.32 -11.32
C ARG A 128 -16.72 -20.81 -12.34
N PRO A 129 -16.40 -21.75 -13.24
CA PRO A 129 -17.44 -22.36 -14.05
C PRO A 129 -18.42 -23.03 -13.09
N GLY A 130 -19.71 -22.75 -13.27
CA GLY A 130 -20.78 -23.33 -12.47
C GLY A 130 -20.64 -24.85 -12.44
N GLY A 131 -20.56 -25.40 -11.22
CA GLY A 131 -20.73 -26.82 -10.97
C GLY A 131 -22.18 -27.06 -10.62
N SER A 132 -22.84 -27.85 -11.46
CA SER A 132 -24.16 -28.44 -11.24
C SER A 132 -24.19 -29.39 -10.04
#